data_AF-A0A3N1D673-F1
#
_entry.id   AF-A0A3N1D673-F1
#
_cell.length_a   1.000
_cell.length_b   1.000
_cell.length_c   1.000
_cell.angle_alpha   90.00
_cell.angle_beta   90.00
_cell.angle_gamma   90.00
#
_symmetry.space_group_name_H-M   'P 1'
#
loop_
_entity.id
_entity.type
_entity.pdbx_description
1 polymer ?
#
loop_
_entity_poly.entity_id
_entity_poly.type
_entity_poly.pdbx_seq_one_letter_code
_entity_poly.pdbx_strand_id
1 'polypeptide(L)'
;MMLRIAVAVLSAGLCVSGCEAPAMDDATVRRLTEQGVDPDFIFRAEVPGFTAEEKTVEPLDGGGFRMRYVSDSNSDDHAELQVHPVDFTAESCASTPIPNADSAAPVECVDNGKGLYRSGGGFHEYVHSLQHGHIRLSAPIDAISPTDLRDALNESESLWGPASHP
;
A
#
# COMPACT_ATOMS: atom_id res chain seq x y z
N MET A 1 -13.39 63.87 21.51
CA MET A 1 -13.44 63.20 20.20
C MET A 1 -12.10 62.48 20.02
N MET A 2 -11.96 61.32 20.65
CA MET A 2 -11.91 59.97 20.02
C MET A 2 -10.74 59.79 19.05
N LEU A 3 -9.75 58.98 19.44
CA LEU A 3 -9.13 58.03 18.52
C LEU A 3 -8.72 56.77 19.29
N ARG A 4 -9.54 55.73 19.17
CA ARG A 4 -9.29 54.38 19.70
C ARG A 4 -8.46 53.63 18.67
N ILE A 5 -7.29 53.15 19.06
CA ILE A 5 -6.47 52.25 18.23
C ILE A 5 -7.14 50.86 18.30
N ALA A 6 -7.70 50.42 17.18
CA ALA A 6 -8.22 49.08 17.01
C ALA A 6 -7.05 48.14 16.65
N VAL A 7 -6.70 47.23 17.56
CA VAL A 7 -5.81 46.11 17.26
C VAL A 7 -6.66 45.02 16.62
N ALA A 8 -6.55 44.87 15.31
CA ALA A 8 -7.14 43.78 14.57
C ALA A 8 -6.30 42.51 14.80
N VAL A 9 -6.82 41.58 15.60
CA VAL A 9 -6.25 40.23 15.74
C VAL A 9 -6.79 39.39 14.57
N LEU A 10 -6.02 39.32 13.49
CA LEU A 10 -6.23 38.31 12.44
C LEU A 10 -5.64 36.98 12.90
N SER A 11 -6.47 36.15 13.54
CA SER A 11 -6.16 34.75 13.77
C SER A 11 -6.57 33.94 12.54
N ALA A 12 -5.67 33.86 11.55
CA ALA A 12 -5.75 32.88 10.47
C ALA A 12 -5.16 31.56 11.00
N GLY A 13 -6.04 30.67 11.49
CA GLY A 13 -5.67 29.39 12.10
C GLY A 13 -6.14 28.20 11.28
N LEU A 14 -5.21 27.67 10.46
CA LEU A 14 -5.07 26.30 9.97
C LEU A 14 -6.35 25.55 9.54
N CYS A 15 -6.66 25.61 8.25
CA CYS A 15 -7.33 24.49 7.58
C CYS A 15 -6.30 23.37 7.44
N VAL A 16 -6.30 22.41 8.35
CA VAL A 16 -5.73 21.07 8.08
C VAL A 16 -6.71 20.42 7.11
N SER A 17 -6.56 20.70 5.83
CA SER A 17 -7.13 19.86 4.78
C SER A 17 -6.26 18.60 4.75
N GLY A 18 -6.52 17.68 5.69
CA GLY A 18 -6.20 16.29 5.45
C GLY A 18 -6.94 15.93 4.17
N CYS A 19 -6.20 15.74 3.09
CA CYS A 19 -6.74 15.03 1.94
C CYS A 19 -6.92 13.61 2.45
N GLU A 20 -8.07 13.34 3.07
CA GLU A 20 -8.52 11.98 3.34
C GLU A 20 -8.62 11.36 1.96
N ALA A 21 -7.58 10.63 1.58
CA ALA A 21 -7.65 9.78 0.42
C ALA A 21 -8.82 8.82 0.65
N PRO A 22 -9.63 8.52 -0.38
CA PRO A 22 -10.78 7.66 -0.19
C PRO A 22 -10.32 6.32 0.36
N ALA A 23 -10.73 6.01 1.59
CA ALA A 23 -10.60 4.67 2.14
C ALA A 23 -11.28 3.70 1.17
N MET A 24 -10.76 2.47 1.08
CA MET A 24 -11.46 1.41 0.35
C MET A 24 -12.89 1.31 0.91
N ASP A 25 -13.89 1.31 0.03
CA ASP A 25 -15.27 1.33 0.49
C ASP A 25 -15.64 0.09 1.34
N ASP A 26 -16.55 0.27 2.31
CA ASP A 26 -17.03 -0.81 3.19
C ASP A 26 -17.60 -2.00 2.40
N ALA A 27 -18.13 -1.74 1.19
CA ALA A 27 -18.69 -2.77 0.34
C ALA A 27 -17.60 -3.72 -0.20
N THR A 28 -16.42 -3.19 -0.51
CA THR A 28 -15.26 -3.95 -0.98
C THR A 28 -14.67 -4.78 0.14
N VAL A 29 -14.51 -4.20 1.34
CA VAL A 29 -14.06 -4.93 2.53
C VAL A 29 -15.00 -6.09 2.84
N ARG A 30 -16.32 -5.84 2.90
CA ARG A 30 -17.32 -6.89 3.13
C ARG A 30 -17.26 -7.98 2.06
N ARG A 31 -17.15 -7.60 0.78
CA ARG A 31 -17.06 -8.56 -0.33
C ARG A 31 -15.84 -9.47 -0.19
N LEU A 32 -14.67 -8.93 0.15
CA LEU A 32 -13.45 -9.73 0.38
C LEU A 32 -13.65 -10.72 1.54
N THR A 33 -14.24 -10.27 2.65
CA THR A 33 -14.51 -11.13 3.80
C THR A 33 -15.51 -12.24 3.48
N GLU A 34 -16.59 -11.94 2.73
CA GLU A 34 -17.55 -12.94 2.23
C GLU A 34 -16.89 -13.96 1.27
N GLN A 35 -15.79 -13.58 0.63
CA GLN A 35 -14.98 -14.42 -0.24
C GLN A 35 -13.86 -15.17 0.51
N GLY A 36 -13.78 -15.02 1.84
CA GLY A 36 -12.86 -15.77 2.69
C GLY A 36 -11.51 -15.09 2.95
N VAL A 37 -11.34 -13.82 2.59
CA VAL A 37 -10.18 -13.03 3.03
C VAL A 37 -10.36 -12.68 4.49
N ASP A 38 -9.39 -13.05 5.31
CA ASP A 38 -9.39 -12.69 6.73
C ASP A 38 -9.22 -11.16 6.84
N PRO A 39 -10.14 -10.48 7.57
CA PRO A 39 -10.13 -9.02 7.66
C PRO A 39 -8.84 -8.44 8.24
N ASP A 40 -8.11 -9.18 9.08
CA ASP A 40 -6.80 -8.75 9.62
C ASP A 40 -5.73 -8.66 8.52
N PHE A 41 -6.01 -9.18 7.31
CA PHE A 41 -5.17 -9.09 6.13
C PHE A 41 -5.69 -8.11 5.07
N ILE A 42 -6.63 -7.22 5.38
CA ILE A 42 -7.11 -6.19 4.46
C ILE A 42 -6.41 -4.86 4.73
N PHE A 43 -5.49 -4.49 3.84
CA PHE A 43 -4.65 -3.29 3.96
C PHE A 43 -4.81 -2.35 2.77
N ARG A 44 -4.39 -1.10 2.92
CA ARG A 44 -4.22 -0.16 1.82
C ARG A 44 -2.98 0.68 2.06
N ALA A 45 -2.18 0.86 1.02
CA ALA A 45 -1.08 1.82 1.00
C ALA A 45 -1.47 3.04 0.17
N GLU A 46 -0.98 4.22 0.55
CA GLU A 46 -0.89 5.38 -0.34
C GLU A 46 0.42 5.29 -1.11
N VAL A 47 0.36 5.25 -2.44
CA VAL A 47 1.54 5.04 -3.29
C VAL A 47 1.84 6.33 -4.06
N PRO A 48 2.94 7.05 -3.74
CA PRO A 48 3.23 8.34 -4.38
C PRO A 48 3.24 8.27 -5.92
N GLY A 49 2.40 9.08 -6.56
CA GLY A 49 2.27 9.13 -8.02
C GLY A 49 1.39 8.04 -8.63
N PHE A 50 0.68 7.27 -7.80
CA PHE A 50 -0.27 6.26 -8.26
C PHE A 50 -1.62 6.40 -7.55
N THR A 51 -2.69 6.14 -8.30
CA THR A 51 -4.05 6.11 -7.79
C THR A 51 -4.53 4.65 -7.65
N ALA A 52 -5.10 4.30 -6.50
CA ALA A 52 -5.68 2.97 -6.28
C ALA A 52 -6.89 2.72 -7.19
N GLU A 53 -6.95 1.53 -7.80
CA GLU A 53 -8.11 1.09 -8.57
C GLU A 53 -8.93 0.06 -7.80
N GLU A 54 -9.90 0.51 -7.00
CA GLU A 54 -10.71 -0.37 -6.14
C GLU A 54 -11.38 -1.55 -6.87
N LYS A 55 -11.71 -1.37 -8.16
CA LYS A 55 -12.29 -2.43 -8.99
C LYS A 55 -11.35 -3.61 -9.25
N THR A 56 -10.05 -3.42 -9.03
CA THR A 56 -9.02 -4.47 -9.16
C THR A 56 -8.78 -5.23 -7.87
N VAL A 57 -9.43 -4.82 -6.78
CA VAL A 57 -9.35 -5.50 -5.49
C VAL A 57 -9.97 -6.88 -5.65
N GLU A 58 -9.21 -7.94 -5.41
CA GLU A 58 -9.71 -9.31 -5.54
C GLU A 58 -8.96 -10.27 -4.61
N PRO A 59 -9.60 -11.37 -4.16
CA PRO A 59 -8.96 -12.38 -3.34
C PRO A 59 -7.84 -13.10 -4.12
N LEU A 60 -6.82 -13.51 -3.39
CA LEU A 60 -5.75 -14.38 -3.88
C LEU A 60 -6.04 -15.83 -3.48
N ASP A 61 -5.58 -16.76 -4.31
CA ASP A 61 -5.52 -18.17 -3.92
C ASP A 61 -4.69 -18.29 -2.64
N GLY A 62 -5.28 -18.86 -1.58
CA GLY A 62 -4.62 -18.99 -0.28
C GLY A 62 -5.06 -17.99 0.79
N GLY A 63 -6.08 -17.16 0.54
CA GLY A 63 -6.78 -16.39 1.60
C GLY A 63 -6.30 -14.94 1.80
N GLY A 64 -5.50 -14.43 0.87
CA GLY A 64 -5.06 -13.04 0.80
C GLY A 64 -5.89 -12.20 -0.17
N PHE A 65 -5.42 -11.00 -0.50
CA PHE A 65 -5.99 -10.19 -1.58
C PHE A 65 -4.90 -9.40 -2.31
N ARG A 66 -5.24 -8.89 -3.49
CA ARG A 66 -4.40 -7.94 -4.25
C ARG A 66 -5.19 -6.70 -4.66
N MET A 67 -4.47 -5.60 -4.85
CA MET A 67 -4.99 -4.34 -5.38
C MET A 67 -3.96 -3.68 -6.29
N ARG A 68 -4.41 -3.19 -7.45
CA ARG A 68 -3.60 -2.43 -8.39
C ARG A 68 -3.74 -0.94 -8.16
N TYR A 69 -2.65 -0.22 -8.42
CA TYR A 69 -2.59 1.22 -8.51
C TYR A 69 -2.09 1.59 -9.90
N VAL A 70 -2.69 2.61 -10.51
CA VAL A 70 -2.29 3.11 -11.84
C VAL A 70 -1.51 4.40 -11.67
N SER A 71 -0.39 4.52 -12.38
CA SER A 71 0.40 5.74 -12.35
C SER A 71 -0.39 6.91 -12.91
N ASP A 72 -0.32 8.05 -12.21
CA ASP A 72 -1.00 9.28 -12.59
C ASP A 72 -0.36 9.91 -13.85
N SER A 73 0.86 9.49 -14.18
CA SER A 73 1.68 10.06 -15.27
C SER A 73 1.81 9.14 -16.50
N ASN A 74 1.66 7.83 -16.33
CA ASN A 74 1.78 6.84 -17.39
C ASN A 74 0.85 5.65 -17.13
N SER A 75 -0.18 5.49 -17.96
CA SER A 75 -1.19 4.43 -17.75
C SER A 75 -0.66 3.00 -17.88
N ASP A 76 0.51 2.81 -18.49
CA ASP A 76 1.13 1.50 -18.64
C ASP A 76 1.91 1.07 -17.36
N ASP A 77 2.20 2.02 -16.47
CA ASP A 77 2.88 1.77 -15.21
C ASP A 77 1.86 1.47 -14.10
N HIS A 78 2.05 0.31 -13.46
CA HIS A 78 1.17 -0.17 -12.40
C HIS A 78 1.96 -0.62 -11.18
N ALA A 79 1.55 -0.14 -10.02
CA ALA A 79 1.98 -0.73 -8.75
C ALA A 79 0.94 -1.77 -8.29
N GLU A 80 1.37 -2.75 -7.50
CA GLU A 80 0.50 -3.81 -6.99
C GLU A 80 0.82 -4.12 -5.54
N LEU A 81 -0.19 -4.00 -4.68
CA LEU A 81 -0.17 -4.45 -3.29
C LEU A 81 -0.74 -5.87 -3.24
N GLN A 82 -0.06 -6.76 -2.53
CA GLN A 82 -0.61 -8.07 -2.19
C GLN A 82 -0.41 -8.34 -0.70
N VAL A 83 -1.41 -8.96 -0.08
CA VAL A 83 -1.33 -9.45 1.30
C VAL A 83 -1.59 -10.94 1.29
N HIS A 84 -0.80 -11.69 2.04
CA HIS A 84 -0.84 -13.14 2.10
C HIS A 84 -0.85 -13.62 3.57
N PRO A 85 -1.71 -14.59 3.94
CA PRO A 85 -1.77 -15.15 5.30
C PRO A 85 -0.74 -16.28 5.49
N VAL A 86 0.44 -16.14 4.91
CA VAL A 86 1.56 -17.08 5.04
C VAL A 86 2.86 -16.31 5.21
N ASP A 87 3.79 -16.84 5.98
CA ASP A 87 5.06 -16.16 6.24
C ASP A 87 5.91 -16.09 4.96
N PHE A 88 6.62 -14.97 4.79
CA PHE A 88 7.58 -14.80 3.71
C PHE A 88 8.99 -15.09 4.23
N THR A 89 9.63 -16.14 3.71
CA THR A 89 10.93 -16.61 4.20
C THR A 89 12.08 -16.14 3.31
N ALA A 90 13.31 -16.27 3.80
CA ALA A 90 14.51 -16.04 2.99
C ALA A 90 14.59 -16.96 1.76
N GLU A 91 14.10 -18.19 1.87
CA GLU A 91 13.99 -19.13 0.74
C GLU A 91 12.97 -18.64 -0.29
N SER A 92 11.80 -18.20 0.18
CA SER A 92 10.74 -17.63 -0.68
C SER A 92 11.21 -16.38 -1.43
N CYS A 93 12.15 -15.62 -0.87
CA CYS A 93 12.49 -14.30 -1.39
C CYS A 93 12.96 -14.29 -2.86
N ALA A 94 13.88 -15.19 -3.22
CA ALA A 94 14.41 -15.27 -4.58
C ALA A 94 13.57 -16.18 -5.49
N SER A 95 12.82 -17.14 -4.93
CA SER A 95 12.02 -18.08 -5.71
C SER A 95 10.64 -17.55 -6.08
N THR A 96 10.11 -16.60 -5.32
CA THR A 96 8.80 -15.99 -5.60
C THR A 96 8.96 -14.94 -6.71
N PRO A 97 8.14 -14.97 -7.77
CA PRO A 97 8.12 -13.91 -8.78
C PRO A 97 7.69 -12.56 -8.19
N ILE A 98 8.22 -11.47 -8.75
CA ILE A 98 7.67 -10.12 -8.51
C ILE A 98 6.47 -9.94 -9.47
N PRO A 99 5.31 -9.46 -8.99
CA PRO A 99 4.14 -9.23 -9.85
C PRO A 99 4.49 -8.34 -11.06
N ASN A 100 3.97 -8.69 -12.23
CA ASN A 100 4.12 -7.96 -13.51
C ASN A 100 5.56 -7.83 -14.06
N ALA A 101 6.57 -8.29 -13.32
CA ALA A 101 7.95 -8.34 -13.79
C ALA A 101 8.17 -9.41 -14.86
N ASP A 102 9.23 -9.26 -15.66
CA ASP A 102 9.72 -10.35 -16.51
C ASP A 102 10.12 -11.56 -15.65
N SER A 103 9.28 -12.60 -15.69
CA SER A 103 9.48 -13.85 -14.93
C SER A 103 10.76 -14.63 -15.29
N ALA A 104 11.39 -14.35 -16.43
CA ALA A 104 12.67 -14.98 -16.79
C ALA A 104 13.87 -14.30 -16.10
N ALA A 105 13.71 -13.07 -15.61
CA ALA A 105 14.76 -12.34 -14.92
C ALA A 105 14.93 -12.87 -13.49
N PRO A 106 16.17 -13.07 -13.00
CA PRO A 106 16.40 -13.45 -11.61
C PRO A 106 15.94 -12.33 -10.66
N VAL A 107 15.39 -12.72 -9.51
CA VAL A 107 15.04 -11.81 -8.43
C VAL A 107 16.21 -11.70 -7.46
N GLU A 108 16.71 -10.49 -7.29
CA GLU A 108 17.64 -10.15 -6.22
C GLU A 108 16.86 -9.79 -4.96
N CYS A 109 17.39 -10.18 -3.80
CA CYS A 109 16.76 -9.96 -2.50
C CYS A 109 17.78 -9.41 -1.49
N VAL A 110 17.41 -8.33 -0.81
CA VAL A 110 18.23 -7.66 0.19
C VAL A 110 17.39 -7.38 1.43
N ASP A 111 17.80 -7.94 2.57
CA ASP A 111 17.29 -7.52 3.88
C ASP A 111 17.99 -6.23 4.31
N ASN A 112 17.19 -5.19 4.62
CA ASN A 112 17.70 -3.90 5.07
C ASN A 112 17.33 -3.57 6.54
N GLY A 113 16.81 -4.53 7.29
CA GLY A 113 16.36 -4.38 8.67
C GLY A 113 15.02 -3.64 8.83
N LYS A 114 14.41 -3.19 7.73
CA LYS A 114 13.04 -2.63 7.68
C LYS A 114 12.08 -3.52 6.89
N GLY A 115 12.60 -4.57 6.27
CA GLY A 115 11.87 -5.46 5.37
C GLY A 115 12.82 -6.05 4.35
N LEU A 116 12.26 -6.82 3.43
CA LEU A 116 13.01 -7.34 2.29
C LEU A 116 12.76 -6.46 1.08
N TYR A 117 13.82 -5.89 0.53
CA TYR A 117 13.80 -5.27 -0.79
C TYR A 117 14.10 -6.33 -1.85
N ARG A 118 13.28 -6.37 -2.89
CA ARG A 118 13.40 -7.31 -4.01
C ARG A 118 13.44 -6.53 -5.31
N SER A 119 14.23 -6.97 -6.29
CA SER A 119 14.25 -6.36 -7.62
C SER A 119 14.54 -7.39 -8.71
N GLY A 120 13.92 -7.22 -9.87
CA GLY A 120 14.09 -8.09 -11.03
C GLY A 120 13.08 -7.75 -12.13
N GLY A 121 13.45 -8.03 -13.39
CA GLY A 121 12.51 -7.93 -14.52
C GLY A 121 11.85 -6.56 -14.71
N GLY A 122 12.55 -5.45 -14.36
CA GLY A 122 12.06 -4.08 -14.48
C GLY A 122 11.25 -3.57 -13.27
N PHE A 123 11.02 -4.41 -12.27
CA PHE A 123 10.25 -4.06 -11.07
C PHE A 123 11.09 -4.16 -9.82
N HIS A 124 10.66 -3.42 -8.80
CA HIS A 124 11.09 -3.61 -7.43
C HIS A 124 9.90 -3.84 -6.51
N GLU A 125 10.17 -4.39 -5.34
CA GLU A 125 9.15 -4.75 -4.36
C GLU A 125 9.71 -4.64 -2.94
N TYR A 126 8.89 -4.17 -2.02
CA TYR A 126 9.14 -4.33 -0.59
C TYR A 126 8.21 -5.37 0.00
N VAL A 127 8.73 -6.15 0.94
CA VAL A 127 7.98 -7.13 1.72
C VAL A 127 8.16 -6.87 3.20
N HIS A 128 7.05 -6.75 3.94
CA HIS A 128 7.02 -6.71 5.39
C HIS A 128 6.34 -7.96 5.94
N SER A 129 6.94 -8.55 6.97
CA SER A 129 6.30 -9.61 7.75
C SER A 129 5.21 -9.02 8.64
N LEU A 130 4.06 -9.68 8.66
CA LEU A 130 2.99 -9.48 9.62
C LEU A 130 3.12 -10.52 10.75
N GLN A 131 2.26 -10.47 11.76
CA GLN A 131 2.29 -11.46 12.84
C GLN A 131 2.06 -12.90 12.33
N HIS A 132 1.18 -13.04 11.31
CA HIS A 132 0.78 -14.34 10.75
C HIS A 132 0.72 -14.30 9.21
N GLY A 133 1.64 -13.58 8.57
CA GLY A 133 1.65 -13.47 7.11
C GLY A 133 2.64 -12.43 6.60
N HIS A 134 2.39 -11.90 5.41
CA HIS A 134 3.17 -10.79 4.88
C HIS A 134 2.35 -9.88 3.98
N ILE A 135 2.83 -8.65 3.85
CA ILE A 135 2.35 -7.65 2.89
C ILE A 135 3.51 -7.31 1.96
N ARG A 136 3.21 -7.15 0.67
CA ARG A 136 4.19 -6.78 -0.34
C ARG A 136 3.64 -5.75 -1.30
N LEU A 137 4.48 -4.79 -1.68
CA LEU A 137 4.13 -3.70 -2.59
C LEU A 137 5.20 -3.63 -3.68
N SER A 138 4.76 -3.79 -4.93
CA SER A 138 5.63 -3.82 -6.12
C SER A 138 5.30 -2.67 -7.06
N ALA A 139 6.30 -2.18 -7.79
CA ALA A 139 6.16 -1.12 -8.79
C ALA A 139 7.31 -1.16 -9.83
N PRO A 140 7.17 -0.51 -11.00
CA PRO A 140 8.26 -0.36 -11.95
C PRO A 140 9.40 0.49 -11.34
N ILE A 141 10.65 0.09 -11.57
CA ILE A 141 11.84 0.75 -11.01
C ILE A 141 11.95 2.22 -11.46
N ASP A 142 11.51 2.53 -12.67
CA ASP A 142 11.61 3.87 -13.24
C ASP A 142 10.43 4.79 -12.86
N ALA A 143 9.40 4.26 -12.19
CA ALA A 143 8.17 4.99 -11.88
C ALA A 143 8.13 5.54 -10.45
N ILE A 144 8.78 4.88 -9.49
CA ILE A 144 8.83 5.30 -8.08
C ILE A 144 10.19 4.96 -7.48
N SER A 145 10.68 5.79 -6.54
CA SER A 145 11.97 5.50 -5.90
C SER A 145 11.84 4.34 -4.91
N PRO A 146 12.92 3.56 -4.67
CA PRO A 146 12.91 2.53 -3.64
C PRO A 146 12.64 3.07 -2.23
N THR A 147 12.84 4.37 -1.97
CA THR A 147 12.55 4.95 -0.66
C THR A 147 11.06 5.23 -0.53
N ASP A 148 10.46 5.85 -1.54
CA ASP A 148 9.02 6.17 -1.54
C ASP A 148 8.17 4.89 -1.53
N LEU A 149 8.58 3.84 -2.25
CA LEU A 149 7.89 2.55 -2.23
C LEU A 149 7.92 1.91 -0.83
N ARG A 150 9.07 1.98 -0.15
CA ARG A 150 9.21 1.46 1.22
C ARG A 150 8.32 2.23 2.18
N ASP A 151 8.32 3.56 2.07
CA ASP A 151 7.61 4.42 2.99
C ASP A 151 6.10 4.26 2.79
N ALA A 152 5.63 4.13 1.55
CA ALA A 152 4.25 3.74 1.22
C ALA A 152 3.82 2.42 1.90
N LEU A 153 4.69 1.40 1.90
CA LEU A 153 4.41 0.13 2.58
C LEU A 153 4.48 0.22 4.11
N ASN A 154 5.37 1.06 4.66
CA ASN A 154 5.44 1.31 6.11
C ASN A 154 4.19 2.02 6.64
N GLU A 155 3.63 2.89 5.82
CA GLU A 155 2.44 3.68 6.12
C GLU A 155 1.14 2.96 5.71
N SER A 156 1.22 1.71 5.24
CA SER A 156 0.03 0.95 4.88
C SER A 156 -0.88 0.78 6.09
N GLU A 157 -2.15 1.06 5.91
CA GLU A 157 -3.16 1.02 6.97
C GLU A 157 -3.96 -0.28 6.87
N SER A 158 -4.18 -0.92 8.01
CA SER A 158 -5.23 -1.94 8.11
C SER A 158 -6.57 -1.23 7.93
N LEU A 159 -7.32 -1.63 6.91
CA LEU A 159 -8.68 -1.14 6.69
C LEU A 159 -9.68 -1.83 7.62
N TRP A 160 -9.20 -2.83 8.36
CA TRP A 160 -9.87 -3.37 9.51
C TRP A 160 -9.34 -2.71 10.80
N GLY A 161 -10.12 -1.79 11.35
CA GLY A 161 -9.94 -1.18 12.69
C GLY A 161 -10.97 -1.73 13.69
N PRO A 162 -10.90 -1.39 15.01
CA PRO A 162 -11.65 -2.07 16.07
C PRO A 162 -13.17 -1.86 15.94
N ALA A 163 -13.82 -2.63 15.09
CA ALA A 163 -15.27 -2.69 15.02
C ALA A 163 -15.76 -3.46 16.25
N SER A 164 -16.12 -2.71 17.29
CA SER A 164 -17.36 -2.90 18.04
C SER A 164 -17.77 -4.37 18.21
N HIS A 165 -17.17 -5.07 19.17
CA HIS A 165 -17.84 -6.23 19.74
C HIS A 165 -19.11 -5.71 20.45
N PRO A 166 -20.32 -6.17 20.10
CA PRO A 166 -21.45 -6.05 21.00
C PRO A 166 -21.24 -6.87 22.28
#